data_AF-A0A1M6Z8Z9-F1
#
_entry.id   AF-A0A1M6Z8Z9-F1
#
_cell.length_a   1.000
_cell.length_b   1.000
_cell.length_c   1.000
_cell.angle_alpha   90.00
_cell.angle_beta   90.00
_cell.angle_gamma   90.00
#
_symmetry.space_group_name_H-M   'P 1'
#
loop_
_entity.id
_entity.type
_entity.pdbx_description
1 polymer ?
#
loop_
_entity_poly.entity_id
_entity_poly.type
_entity_poly.pdbx_seq_one_letter_code
_entity_poly.pdbx_strand_id
1 'polypeptide(L)'
;MVLRKNKRGIRVKRCCASCKYKEIDSYGNRYCTKGYESHETCRHWRMRGDLRRCGRPDGVIKDIAYLRYVKDIRISENSGCGRAERGPERDIEEIRKDYNNNIHIKF
;
A
#
# COMPACT_ATOMS: atom_id res chain seq x y z
N MET A 1 17.16 11.36 -10.46
CA MET A 1 16.69 10.46 -9.38
C MET A 1 16.77 9.01 -9.83
N VAL A 2 17.49 8.14 -9.10
CA VAL A 2 17.81 6.78 -9.58
C VAL A 2 16.76 5.76 -9.13
N LEU A 3 16.28 4.91 -10.06
CA LEU A 3 15.35 3.79 -9.78
C LEU A 3 16.12 2.47 -9.70
N ARG A 4 15.69 1.55 -8.82
CA ARG A 4 16.19 0.17 -8.72
C ARG A 4 15.03 -0.81 -8.75
N LYS A 5 15.12 -1.83 -9.60
CA LYS A 5 14.13 -2.91 -9.65
C LYS A 5 14.30 -3.85 -8.45
N ASN A 6 13.20 -4.26 -7.83
CA ASN A 6 13.21 -5.35 -6.83
C ASN A 6 13.21 -6.73 -7.54
N LYS A 7 13.20 -7.83 -6.77
CA LYS A 7 13.19 -9.21 -7.32
C LYS A 7 11.98 -9.54 -8.20
N ARG A 8 10.93 -8.71 -8.17
CA ARG A 8 9.66 -8.87 -8.88
C ARG A 8 9.52 -7.85 -10.03
N GLY A 9 10.60 -7.12 -10.37
CA GLY A 9 10.60 -6.15 -11.46
C GLY A 9 10.06 -4.76 -11.12
N ILE A 10 9.59 -4.53 -9.88
CA ILE A 10 9.00 -3.25 -9.44
C ILE A 10 10.08 -2.19 -9.31
N ARG A 11 9.88 -1.01 -9.92
CA ARG A 11 10.80 0.13 -9.83
C ARG A 11 10.64 0.83 -8.48
N VAL A 12 11.68 0.80 -7.67
CA VAL A 12 11.74 1.48 -6.36
C VAL A 12 12.71 2.65 -6.48
N LYS A 13 12.28 3.83 -6.04
CA LYS A 13 13.12 5.02 -5.93
C LYS A 13 14.23 4.77 -4.92
N ARG A 14 15.49 4.91 -5.35
CA ARG A 14 16.66 4.87 -4.47
C ARG A 14 16.66 6.17 -3.65
N CYS A 15 16.36 6.09 -2.36
CA CYS A 15 16.39 7.23 -1.41
C CYS A 15 16.42 6.72 0.04
N CYS A 16 16.62 7.61 1.01
CA CYS A 16 16.60 7.28 2.43
C CYS A 16 15.26 6.64 2.86
N ALA A 17 14.13 7.08 2.28
CA ALA A 17 12.81 6.52 2.57
C ALA A 17 12.68 5.02 2.25
N SER A 18 13.42 4.53 1.24
CA SER A 18 13.43 3.13 0.78
C SER A 18 14.63 2.31 1.29
N CYS A 19 15.48 2.90 2.14
CA CYS A 19 16.68 2.27 2.66
C CYS A 19 16.36 1.29 3.82
N LYS A 20 17.13 0.20 3.94
CA LYS A 20 17.10 -0.75 5.06
C LYS A 20 17.50 -0.10 6.39
N TYR A 21 18.35 0.91 6.35
CA TYR A 21 18.89 1.57 7.56
C TYR A 21 18.03 2.74 8.06
N LYS A 22 16.85 2.93 7.47
CA LYS A 22 15.88 3.93 7.91
C LYS A 22 15.11 3.40 9.10
N GLU A 23 15.22 4.09 10.22
CA GLU A 23 14.40 3.88 11.41
C GLU A 23 13.51 5.11 11.66
N ILE A 24 12.52 4.91 12.53
CA ILE A 24 11.61 5.96 12.98
C ILE A 24 11.71 5.99 14.50
N ASP A 25 11.95 7.16 15.09
CA ASP A 25 11.99 7.32 16.54
C ASP A 25 10.57 7.34 17.15
N SER A 26 10.49 7.44 18.48
CA SER A 26 9.23 7.55 19.22
C SER A 26 8.41 8.79 18.87
N TYR A 27 9.01 9.79 18.25
CA TYR A 27 8.39 11.04 17.84
C TYR A 27 7.96 11.05 16.36
N GLY A 28 8.22 9.95 15.63
CA GLY A 28 7.90 9.84 14.21
C GLY A 28 8.97 10.42 13.27
N ASN A 29 10.11 10.89 13.79
CA ASN A 29 11.21 11.39 12.97
C ASN A 29 11.98 10.25 12.34
N ARG A 30 12.38 10.45 11.09
CA ARG A 30 13.16 9.47 10.33
C ARG A 30 14.64 9.74 10.54
N TYR A 31 15.38 8.71 10.90
CA TYR A 31 16.83 8.79 11.01
C TYR A 31 17.51 7.59 10.37
N CYS A 32 18.79 7.74 10.08
CA CYS A 32 19.63 6.70 9.51
C CYS A 32 20.47 6.07 10.62
N THR A 33 20.38 4.75 10.82
CA THR A 33 21.21 4.02 11.80
C THR A 33 22.71 4.02 11.45
N LYS A 34 23.09 4.56 10.29
CA LYS A 34 24.47 4.78 9.87
C LYS A 34 24.95 6.23 10.03
N GLY A 35 24.12 7.13 10.57
CA GLY A 35 24.49 8.51 10.84
C GLY A 35 24.57 9.43 9.62
N TYR A 36 24.07 9.00 8.45
CA TYR A 36 24.04 9.84 7.26
C TYR A 36 22.84 10.80 7.28
N GLU A 37 23.09 12.07 6.94
CA GLU A 37 22.07 13.09 6.78
C GLU A 37 21.18 12.85 5.55
N SER A 38 19.97 13.43 5.58
CA SER A 38 18.83 12.98 4.76
C SER A 38 18.89 13.37 3.27
N HIS A 39 19.97 13.99 2.81
CA HIS A 39 19.90 14.82 1.60
C HIS A 39 20.17 14.09 0.30
N GLU A 40 20.90 12.96 0.29
CA GLU A 40 21.16 12.21 -0.95
C GLU A 40 21.29 10.69 -0.74
N THR A 41 21.11 9.93 -1.81
CA THR A 41 21.37 8.49 -1.78
C THR A 41 22.82 8.19 -1.45
N CYS A 42 23.10 7.77 -0.22
CA CYS A 42 24.44 7.37 0.16
C CYS A 42 24.90 6.09 -0.56
N ARG A 43 26.23 5.88 -0.61
CA ARG A 43 26.86 4.68 -1.18
C ARG A 43 26.42 3.40 -0.48
N HIS A 44 26.04 3.49 0.80
CA HIS A 44 25.59 2.36 1.61
C HIS A 44 24.10 2.04 1.46
N TRP A 45 23.38 2.70 0.56
CA TRP A 45 21.95 2.43 0.36
C TRP A 45 21.71 0.95 0.05
N ARG A 46 20.76 0.35 0.77
CA ARG A 46 20.25 -1.01 0.53
C ARG A 46 18.74 -0.98 0.56
N MET A 47 18.07 -1.61 -0.41
CA MET A 47 16.61 -1.68 -0.43
C MET A 47 16.06 -2.37 0.83
N ARG A 48 15.05 -1.76 1.49
CA ARG A 48 14.36 -2.35 2.64
C ARG A 48 13.75 -3.71 2.27
N GLY A 49 13.74 -4.65 3.21
CA GLY A 49 13.27 -6.03 2.98
C GLY A 49 11.86 -6.12 2.41
N ASP A 50 10.96 -5.23 2.86
CA ASP A 50 9.55 -5.24 2.44
C ASP A 50 9.40 -4.78 1.00
N LEU A 51 10.10 -3.71 0.62
CA LEU A 51 10.17 -3.25 -0.77
C LEU A 51 10.85 -4.27 -1.68
N ARG A 52 11.86 -4.98 -1.16
CA ARG A 52 12.57 -6.04 -1.89
C ARG A 52 11.68 -7.25 -2.18
N ARG A 53 10.78 -7.59 -1.25
CA ARG A 53 9.85 -8.72 -1.32
C ARG A 53 8.47 -8.35 -1.89
N CYS A 54 8.18 -7.05 -2.03
CA CYS A 54 6.90 -6.57 -2.54
C CYS A 54 6.58 -7.24 -3.88
N GLY A 55 5.45 -7.95 -3.90
CA GLY A 55 5.09 -8.92 -4.93
C GLY A 55 4.07 -8.44 -5.95
N ARG A 56 3.54 -7.23 -5.81
CA ARG A 56 2.58 -6.67 -6.78
C ARG A 56 3.10 -5.32 -7.28
N PRO A 57 3.59 -5.22 -8.54
CA PRO A 57 3.88 -3.94 -9.19
C PRO A 57 2.65 -3.03 -9.20
N ASP A 58 1.47 -3.65 -9.30
CA ASP A 58 0.18 -2.99 -9.40
C ASP A 58 -0.59 -3.26 -8.11
N GLY A 59 -0.18 -2.59 -7.03
CA GLY A 59 -1.12 -2.37 -5.94
C GLY A 59 -2.31 -1.64 -6.56
N VAL A 60 -3.43 -2.35 -6.76
CA VAL A 60 -4.64 -1.73 -7.30
C VAL A 60 -4.97 -0.58 -6.36
N ILE A 61 -4.86 0.66 -6.83
CA ILE A 61 -5.41 1.81 -6.12
C ILE A 61 -6.89 1.48 -6.00
N LYS A 62 -7.28 1.14 -4.77
CA LYS A 62 -8.65 0.81 -4.47
C LYS A 62 -9.43 2.11 -4.64
N ASP A 63 -10.36 2.10 -5.58
CA ASP A 63 -11.26 3.22 -5.79
C ASP A 63 -12.08 3.47 -4.51
N ILE A 64 -12.68 4.65 -4.44
CA ILE A 64 -13.50 5.05 -3.29
C ILE A 64 -14.62 4.03 -3.05
N ALA A 65 -15.14 3.40 -4.11
CA ALA A 65 -16.17 2.36 -4.02
C ALA A 65 -15.65 1.09 -3.31
N TYR A 66 -14.45 0.60 -3.63
CA TYR A 66 -13.84 -0.55 -2.95
C TYR A 66 -13.47 -0.22 -1.51
N LEU A 67 -13.00 1.00 -1.25
CA LEU A 67 -12.74 1.43 0.13
C LEU A 67 -14.02 1.50 0.96
N ARG A 68 -15.15 1.91 0.36
CA ARG A 68 -16.48 1.82 0.98
C ARG A 68 -16.89 0.37 1.22
N TYR A 69 -16.78 -0.50 0.22
CA TYR A 69 -17.05 -1.94 0.36
C TYR A 69 -16.26 -2.58 1.52
N VAL A 70 -14.94 -2.36 1.59
CA VAL A 70 -14.12 -2.90 2.68
C VAL A 70 -14.48 -2.28 4.03
N LYS A 71 -14.85 -0.99 4.04
CA LYS A 71 -15.34 -0.31 5.25
C LYS A 71 -16.67 -0.94 5.70
N ASP A 72 -17.59 -1.23 4.80
CA ASP A 72 -18.90 -1.81 5.09
C ASP A 72 -18.78 -3.25 5.59
N ILE A 73 -17.84 -4.04 5.04
CA ILE A 73 -17.51 -5.37 5.59
C ILE A 73 -16.96 -5.25 7.00
N ARG A 74 -15.98 -4.37 7.25
CA ARG A 74 -15.43 -4.19 8.60
C ARG A 74 -16.47 -3.68 9.57
N ILE A 75 -17.38 -2.81 9.10
CA ILE A 75 -18.53 -2.37 9.87
C ILE A 75 -19.45 -3.56 10.13
N SER A 76 -19.75 -4.45 9.18
CA SER A 76 -20.62 -5.60 9.40
C SER A 76 -19.99 -6.64 10.34
N GLU A 77 -18.69 -6.91 10.20
CA GLU A 77 -17.88 -7.72 11.11
C GLU A 77 -17.88 -7.12 12.52
N ASN A 78 -17.74 -5.80 12.63
CA ASN A 78 -17.92 -5.05 13.88
C ASN A 78 -19.40 -4.85 14.26
N SER A 79 -20.38 -5.16 13.42
CA SER A 79 -21.80 -5.00 13.72
C SER A 79 -22.37 -6.24 14.42
N GLY A 80 -21.55 -7.28 14.60
CA GLY A 80 -21.70 -8.19 15.75
C GLY A 80 -21.61 -7.45 17.10
N CYS A 81 -21.11 -6.22 17.12
CA CYS A 81 -21.20 -5.25 18.19
C CYS A 81 -21.84 -3.91 17.73
N GLY A 82 -23.14 -3.92 17.42
CA GLY A 82 -24.02 -2.73 17.61
C GLY A 82 -24.16 -1.71 16.46
N ARG A 83 -25.25 -1.88 15.69
CA ARG A 83 -26.15 -0.94 14.97
C ARG A 83 -25.60 0.38 14.36
N ALA A 84 -25.70 0.49 13.02
CA ALA A 84 -26.31 1.65 12.32
C ALA A 84 -26.73 1.27 10.87
N GLU A 85 -27.65 2.02 10.27
CA GLU A 85 -28.64 1.66 9.23
C GLU A 85 -28.12 1.23 7.84
N ARG A 86 -28.84 0.28 7.19
CA ARG A 86 -28.51 -0.32 5.89
C ARG A 86 -28.92 0.60 4.72
N GLY A 87 -27.99 0.88 3.81
CA GLY A 87 -28.32 1.26 2.43
C GLY A 87 -28.96 0.08 1.67
N PRO A 88 -29.51 0.30 0.46
CA PRO A 88 -30.17 -0.76 -0.30
C PRO A 88 -29.22 -1.95 -0.51
N GLU A 89 -29.69 -3.13 -0.15
CA GLU A 89 -28.96 -4.39 -0.15
C GLU A 89 -28.74 -4.84 -1.61
N ARG A 90 -27.55 -4.57 -2.13
CA ARG A 90 -27.07 -5.17 -3.38
C ARG A 90 -26.42 -6.51 -3.07
N ASP A 91 -26.61 -7.49 -3.95
CA ASP A 91 -25.93 -8.78 -3.83
C ASP A 91 -24.41 -8.59 -3.88
N ILE A 92 -23.71 -9.14 -2.88
CA ILE A 92 -22.26 -9.04 -2.73
C ILE A 92 -21.58 -9.66 -3.96
N GLU A 93 -22.16 -10.73 -4.51
CA GLU A 93 -21.61 -11.40 -5.68
C GLU A 93 -21.82 -10.59 -6.96
N GLU A 94 -22.89 -9.81 -7.04
CA GLU A 94 -23.18 -8.88 -8.14
C GLU A 94 -22.20 -7.69 -8.14
N ILE A 95 -21.91 -7.10 -6.96
CA ILE A 95 -20.89 -6.04 -6.83
C ILE A 95 -19.50 -6.57 -7.22
N ARG A 96 -19.16 -7.79 -6.80
CA ARG A 96 -17.89 -8.43 -7.15
C ARG A 96 -17.78 -8.69 -8.66
N LYS A 97 -18.86 -9.15 -9.29
CA LYS A 97 -18.91 -9.39 -10.73
C LYS A 97 -18.80 -8.09 -11.53
N ASP A 98 -19.53 -7.05 -11.15
CA ASP A 98 -19.44 -5.71 -11.77
C ASP A 98 -18.00 -5.17 -11.74
N TYR A 99 -17.32 -5.32 -10.60
CA TYR A 99 -15.95 -4.89 -10.45
C TYR A 99 -15.00 -5.67 -11.37
N ASN A 100 -15.12 -7.00 -11.42
CA ASN A 100 -14.27 -7.85 -12.26
C ASN A 100 -14.55 -7.64 -13.76
N ASN A 101 -15.80 -7.37 -14.13
CA ASN A 101 -16.21 -7.16 -15.53
C ASN A 101 -15.85 -5.76 -16.07
N ASN A 102 -15.73 -4.75 -15.20
CA ASN A 102 -15.36 -3.39 -15.60
C ASN A 102 -13.85 -3.09 -15.55
N ILE A 103 -12.99 -4.11 -15.39
CA ILE A 103 -11.54 -3.97 -15.62
C ILE A 103 -11.29 -3.92 -17.15
N HIS A 104 -11.71 -2.84 -17.79
CA HIS A 104 -11.16 -2.38 -19.06
C HIS A 104 -10.08 -1.33 -18.78
N ILE A 105 -8.93 -1.77 -18.28
CA ILE A 105 -7.71 -0.97 -18.38
C ILE A 105 -7.07 -1.35 -19.71
N LYS A 106 -7.48 -0.67 -20.79
CA LYS A 106 -6.69 -0.61 -22.02
C LYS A 106 -5.43 0.20 -21.71
N PHE A 107 -4.28 -0.38 -22.05
CA PHE A 107 -2.96 0.24 -21.96
C PHE A 107 -2.86 1.49 -22.82
#